data_AF-A0A3P7JDG3-F1
#
_entry.id   AF-A0A3P7JDG3-F1
#
_cell.length_a   1.000
_cell.length_b   1.000
_cell.length_c   1.000
_cell.angle_alpha   90.00
_cell.angle_beta   90.00
_cell.angle_gamma   90.00
#
_symmetry.space_group_name_H-M   'P 1'
#
loop_
_entity.id
_entity.type
_entity.pdbx_description
1 polymer ?
#
loop_
_entity_poly.entity_id
_entity_poly.type
_entity_poly.pdbx_seq_one_letter_code
_entity_poly.pdbx_strand_id
1 'polypeptide(L)'
;MKALFDFIASRPRPVALLGGMCTERIFSFKNFLQVNEPVAMALKYWQIVQLSYAETHAKFATADSQELYPTFFRIVPGDRNLNNAKCRLINHFGWKKVGTLKQSDEPRHALVSLSFVTFLGYLVILDISSDYRSFLEVSQLAHELLIINL
;
A
#
# COMPACT_ATOMS: atom_id res chain seq x y z
N MET A 1 14.35 1.22 16.04
CA MET A 1 13.60 0.81 17.25
C MET A 1 14.11 1.43 18.55
N LYS A 2 15.41 1.74 18.75
CA LYS A 2 15.91 2.37 20.00
C LYS A 2 15.11 3.59 20.48
N ALA A 3 14.87 4.55 19.58
CA ALA A 3 14.11 5.77 19.90
C ALA A 3 12.68 5.50 20.40
N LEU A 4 12.04 4.43 19.93
CA LEU A 4 10.72 4.02 20.41
C LEU A 4 10.78 3.57 21.86
N PHE A 5 11.78 2.74 22.21
CA PHE A 5 11.95 2.25 23.57
C PHE A 5 12.32 3.39 24.54
N ASP A 6 13.19 4.29 24.11
CA ASP A 6 13.55 5.48 24.89
C ASP A 6 12.30 6.36 25.14
N PHE A 7 11.42 6.50 24.14
CA PHE A 7 10.14 7.21 24.26
C PHE A 7 9.18 6.53 25.24
N ILE A 8 8.99 5.21 25.14
CA ILE A 8 8.10 4.44 26.03
C ILE A 8 8.62 4.46 27.48
N ALA A 9 9.94 4.46 27.67
CA ALA A 9 10.57 4.51 28.98
C ALA A 9 10.54 5.91 29.61
N SER A 10 10.25 6.96 28.83
CA SER A 10 10.23 8.33 29.30
C SER A 10 9.12 8.58 30.33
N ARG A 11 9.35 9.56 31.22
CA ARG A 11 8.36 10.04 32.17
C ARG A 11 8.05 11.53 31.93
N PRO A 12 6.77 11.95 31.99
CA PRO A 12 5.57 11.14 32.22
C PRO A 12 5.28 10.15 31.08
N ARG A 13 4.53 9.07 31.37
CA ARG A 13 4.25 8.02 30.38
C ARG A 13 3.50 8.62 29.19
N PRO A 14 3.95 8.41 27.94
CA PRO A 14 3.25 8.92 26.78
C PRO A 14 1.92 8.17 26.58
N VAL A 15 0.91 8.90 26.11
CA VAL A 15 -0.43 8.35 25.81
C VAL A 15 -0.70 8.27 24.30
N ALA A 16 0.03 9.05 23.51
CA ALA A 16 -0.11 9.09 22.07
C ALA A 16 1.24 9.27 21.36
N LEU A 17 1.35 8.66 20.18
CA LEU A 17 2.45 8.83 19.23
C LEU A 17 1.89 9.50 17.97
N LEU A 18 2.32 10.73 17.71
CA LEU A 18 1.93 11.49 16.52
C LEU A 18 3.03 11.38 15.48
N GLY A 19 2.72 10.79 14.33
CA GLY A 19 3.65 10.62 13.23
C GLY A 19 3.72 9.20 12.68
N GLY A 20 4.83 8.90 12.03
CA GLY A 20 4.99 7.70 11.21
C GLY A 20 4.62 8.01 9.77
N MET A 21 5.63 8.03 8.91
CA MET A 21 5.49 8.20 7.47
C MET A 21 6.10 6.98 6.79
N CYS A 22 5.36 6.38 5.87
CA CYS A 22 5.91 5.38 4.94
C CYS A 22 6.45 6.10 3.70
N THR A 23 7.58 6.79 3.82
CA THR A 23 8.29 7.28 2.63
C THR A 23 9.08 6.17 1.98
N GLU A 24 8.74 5.90 0.73
CA GLU A 24 9.69 5.36 -0.23
C GLU A 24 9.85 6.40 -1.32
N ARG A 25 11.10 6.86 -1.51
CA ARG A 25 11.54 7.94 -2.42
C ARG A 25 11.58 9.36 -1.86
N ILE A 26 12.39 9.58 -0.81
CA ILE A 26 13.27 10.75 -0.82
C ILE A 26 14.68 10.23 -0.53
N PHE A 27 15.51 10.15 -1.59
CA PHE A 27 16.95 9.85 -1.58
C PHE A 27 17.44 8.63 -0.79
N SER A 28 17.73 7.53 -1.50
CA SER A 28 18.80 6.54 -1.23
C SER A 28 19.02 6.00 0.21
N PHE A 29 18.06 6.10 1.13
CA PHE A 29 18.11 5.41 2.42
C PHE A 29 17.01 4.35 2.50
N LYS A 30 17.38 3.17 2.00
CA LYS A 30 16.59 1.95 1.82
C LYS A 30 16.09 1.29 3.14
N ASN A 31 15.93 2.03 4.24
CA ASN A 31 15.73 1.43 5.58
C ASN A 31 14.62 2.06 6.44
N PHE A 32 13.89 3.09 5.98
CA PHE A 32 12.71 3.57 6.73
C PHE A 32 11.44 2.75 6.48
N LEU A 33 11.50 1.82 5.51
CA LEU A 33 10.37 1.12 4.89
C LEU A 33 9.43 0.34 5.82
N GLN A 34 9.90 -0.12 6.97
CA GLN A 34 9.20 -1.13 7.77
C GLN A 34 9.12 -0.78 9.25
N VAL A 35 9.23 0.50 9.63
CA VAL A 35 9.17 0.85 11.05
C VAL A 35 7.72 1.01 11.52
N ASN A 36 6.83 1.50 10.66
CA ASN A 36 5.48 1.88 11.10
C ASN A 36 4.62 0.68 11.49
N GLU A 37 4.70 -0.40 10.72
CA GLU A 37 3.98 -1.65 11.02
C GLU A 37 4.37 -2.27 12.36
N PRO A 38 5.64 -2.59 12.66
CA PRO A 38 6.01 -3.19 13.95
C PRO A 38 5.79 -2.23 15.11
N VAL A 39 5.89 -0.92 14.90
CA VAL A 39 5.50 0.08 15.90
C VAL A 39 4.00 -0.03 16.17
N ALA A 40 3.15 0.03 15.15
CA ALA A 40 1.70 -0.06 15.29
C ALA A 40 1.25 -1.38 15.93
N MET A 41 1.90 -2.50 15.60
CA MET A 41 1.63 -3.80 16.25
C MET A 41 2.02 -3.81 17.72
N ALA A 42 3.09 -3.11 18.10
CA ALA A 42 3.61 -3.13 19.45
C ALA A 42 2.90 -2.14 20.39
N LEU A 43 2.46 -0.98 19.88
CA LEU A 43 1.83 0.07 20.69
C LEU A 43 0.54 -0.39 21.39
N LYS A 44 -0.14 -1.42 20.88
CA LYS A 44 -1.29 -2.04 21.56
C LYS A 44 -0.97 -2.59 22.95
N TYR A 45 0.25 -3.07 23.18
CA TYR A 45 0.68 -3.61 24.48
C TYR A 45 0.94 -2.52 25.53
N TRP A 46 1.30 -1.31 25.09
CA TRP A 46 1.52 -0.16 25.97
C TRP A 46 0.30 0.77 26.06
N GLN A 47 -0.80 0.45 25.38
CA GLN A 47 -2.03 1.26 25.32
C GLN A 47 -1.76 2.69 24.81
N ILE A 48 -0.82 2.83 23.88
CA ILE A 48 -0.48 4.12 23.27
C ILE A 48 -1.22 4.23 21.94
N VAL A 49 -1.91 5.35 21.74
CA VAL A 49 -2.61 5.65 20.49
C VAL A 49 -1.62 6.18 19.46
N GLN A 50 -1.58 5.61 18.27
CA GLN A 50 -0.79 6.13 17.16
C GLN A 50 -1.69 6.90 16.18
N LEU A 51 -1.31 8.13 15.85
CA LEU A 51 -1.97 8.92 14.81
C LEU A 51 -0.96 9.31 13.73
N SER A 52 -1.09 8.74 12.54
CA SER A 52 -0.25 9.07 11.40
C SER A 52 -0.87 10.14 10.50
N TYR A 53 -0.03 11.08 10.05
CA TYR A 53 -0.39 12.13 9.10
C TYR A 53 0.04 11.82 7.65
N ALA A 54 0.76 10.73 7.40
CA ALA A 54 1.33 10.45 6.08
C ALA A 54 1.37 8.95 5.71
N GLU A 55 0.69 8.09 6.48
CA GLU A 55 0.58 6.67 6.19
C GLU A 55 -0.55 6.38 5.21
N THR A 56 -0.22 6.01 3.97
CA THR A 56 -1.20 5.68 2.93
C THR A 56 -1.30 4.18 2.63
N HIS A 57 -0.43 3.34 3.20
CA HIS A 57 -0.35 1.93 2.85
C HIS A 57 -1.69 1.20 3.05
N ALA A 58 -2.04 0.33 2.10
CA ALA A 58 -3.34 -0.37 2.09
C ALA A 58 -3.51 -1.39 3.23
N LYS A 59 -2.40 -1.87 3.79
CA LYS A 59 -2.40 -2.85 4.90
C LYS A 59 -3.10 -2.35 6.18
N PHE A 60 -3.10 -1.05 6.43
CA PHE A 60 -3.81 -0.47 7.58
C PHE A 60 -5.33 -0.34 7.33
N ALA A 61 -5.85 -0.93 6.26
CA ALA A 61 -7.27 -0.95 5.90
C ALA A 61 -7.72 -2.32 5.35
N THR A 62 -6.99 -3.39 5.68
CA THR A 62 -7.40 -4.78 5.44
C THR A 62 -8.38 -5.25 6.51
N ALA A 63 -9.03 -6.40 6.31
CA ALA A 63 -10.06 -6.88 7.24
C ALA A 63 -9.51 -7.20 8.64
N ASP A 64 -8.27 -7.64 8.71
CA ASP A 64 -7.48 -7.95 9.91
C ASP A 64 -6.83 -6.71 10.55
N SER A 65 -6.88 -5.54 9.90
CA SER A 65 -6.17 -4.35 10.37
C SER A 65 -6.60 -3.89 11.77
N GLN A 66 -7.88 -4.06 12.13
CA GLN A 66 -8.39 -3.70 13.45
C GLN A 66 -7.87 -4.62 14.56
N GLU A 67 -7.58 -5.88 14.24
CA GLU A 67 -7.01 -6.86 15.19
C GLU A 67 -5.49 -6.68 15.33
N LEU A 68 -4.82 -6.44 14.21
CA LEU A 68 -3.37 -6.27 14.17
C LEU A 68 -2.93 -4.92 14.75
N TYR A 69 -3.66 -3.85 14.44
CA TYR A 69 -3.30 -2.46 14.74
C TYR A 69 -4.45 -1.68 15.45
N PRO A 70 -4.97 -2.17 16.59
CA PRO A 70 -6.18 -1.62 17.21
C PRO A 70 -6.05 -0.17 17.70
N THR A 71 -4.83 0.29 17.98
CA THR A 71 -4.55 1.65 18.45
C THR A 71 -4.00 2.56 17.35
N PHE A 72 -4.03 2.13 16.09
CA PHE A 72 -3.51 2.87 14.95
C PHE A 72 -4.63 3.64 14.22
N PHE A 73 -4.42 4.93 14.05
CA PHE A 73 -5.29 5.82 13.31
C PHE A 73 -4.48 6.64 12.31
N ARG A 74 -5.14 7.08 11.24
CA ARG A 74 -4.55 7.98 10.26
C ARG A 74 -5.54 9.03 9.80
N ILE A 75 -5.02 10.21 9.46
CA ILE A 75 -5.81 11.33 8.95
C ILE A 75 -5.91 11.29 7.42
N VAL A 76 -4.86 10.77 6.75
CA VAL A 76 -4.79 10.72 5.28
C VAL A 76 -5.53 9.48 4.75
N PRO A 77 -6.30 9.62 3.65
CA PRO A 77 -6.92 8.46 3.00
C PRO A 77 -5.85 7.49 2.47
N GLY A 78 -6.12 6.19 2.58
CA GLY A 78 -5.21 5.17 2.06
C GLY A 78 -5.26 5.01 0.55
N ASP A 79 -4.22 4.41 -0.02
CA ASP A 79 -4.09 4.18 -1.47
C ASP A 79 -5.24 3.34 -2.05
N ARG A 80 -5.81 2.44 -1.25
CA ARG A 80 -6.99 1.64 -1.62
C ARG A 80 -8.21 2.51 -1.94
N ASN A 81 -8.33 3.70 -1.36
CA ASN A 81 -9.48 4.59 -1.58
C ASN A 81 -9.50 5.15 -3.01
N LEU A 82 -8.34 5.26 -3.68
CA LEU A 82 -8.28 5.69 -5.07
C LEU A 82 -8.96 4.70 -6.03
N ASN A 83 -9.06 3.43 -5.66
CA ASN A 83 -9.70 2.42 -6.51
C ASN A 83 -11.19 2.71 -6.73
N ASN A 84 -11.89 3.26 -5.72
CA ASN A 84 -13.29 3.65 -5.89
C ASN A 84 -13.44 4.75 -6.95
N ALA A 85 -12.55 5.75 -6.93
CA ALA A 85 -12.54 6.81 -7.92
C ALA A 85 -12.23 6.28 -9.33
N LYS A 86 -11.25 5.37 -9.47
CA LYS A 86 -10.94 4.71 -10.74
C LYS A 86 -12.14 3.93 -11.28
N CYS A 87 -12.83 3.16 -10.44
CA CYS A 87 -14.02 2.41 -10.86
C CYS A 87 -15.15 3.34 -11.30
N ARG A 88 -15.39 4.45 -10.59
CA ARG A 88 -16.38 5.44 -11.01
C ARG A 88 -16.04 6.07 -12.37
N LEU A 89 -14.77 6.36 -12.61
CA LEU A 89 -14.30 6.88 -13.89
C LEU A 89 -14.55 5.88 -15.03
N ILE A 90 -14.16 4.62 -14.83
CA ILE A 90 -14.38 3.52 -15.79
C ILE A 90 -15.87 3.37 -16.11
N ASN A 91 -16.72 3.39 -15.08
CA ASN A 91 -18.17 3.25 -15.24
C ASN A 91 -18.78 4.46 -15.94
N HIS A 92 -18.28 5.67 -15.67
CA HIS A 92 -18.76 6.90 -16.32
C HIS A 92 -18.55 6.88 -17.84
N PHE A 93 -17.41 6.36 -18.30
CA PHE A 93 -17.09 6.25 -19.72
C PHE A 93 -17.48 4.89 -20.36
N GLY A 94 -18.05 3.97 -19.58
CA GLY A 94 -18.50 2.66 -20.08
C GLY A 94 -17.38 1.75 -20.57
N TRP A 95 -16.15 1.89 -20.05
CA TRP A 95 -15.02 1.05 -20.46
C TRP A 95 -15.18 -0.39 -19.97
N LYS A 96 -15.26 -1.34 -20.91
CA LYS A 96 -15.49 -2.77 -20.61
C LYS A 96 -14.22 -3.59 -20.46
N LYS A 97 -13.08 -3.08 -20.93
CA LYS A 97 -11.78 -3.76 -20.85
C LYS A 97 -10.77 -2.79 -20.25
N VAL A 98 -10.14 -3.20 -19.16
CA VAL A 98 -9.13 -2.42 -18.45
C VAL A 98 -7.97 -3.35 -18.13
N GLY A 99 -6.74 -2.89 -18.35
CA GLY A 99 -5.53 -3.58 -17.96
C GLY A 99 -4.79 -2.76 -16.90
N THR A 100 -4.17 -3.44 -15.93
CA THR A 100 -3.26 -2.79 -14.98
C THR A 100 -1.85 -3.30 -15.16
N LEU A 101 -0.91 -2.37 -15.27
CA LEU A 101 0.52 -2.62 -15.23
C LEU A 101 1.04 -2.30 -13.82
N LYS A 102 1.78 -3.21 -13.20
CA LYS A 102 2.47 -2.93 -11.92
C LYS A 102 3.92 -3.39 -11.98
N GLN A 103 4.75 -2.81 -11.12
CA GLN A 103 6.13 -3.25 -10.94
C GLN A 103 6.20 -4.29 -9.81
N SER A 104 6.84 -5.43 -10.06
CA SER A 104 6.92 -6.55 -9.11
C SER A 104 7.78 -6.23 -7.88
N ASP A 105 8.78 -5.38 -8.02
CA ASP A 105 9.75 -5.08 -6.96
C ASP A 105 9.21 -4.14 -5.88
N GLU A 106 8.00 -3.61 -6.07
CA GLU A 106 7.35 -2.66 -5.16
C GLU A 106 6.12 -3.31 -4.50
N PRO A 107 6.30 -4.03 -3.37
CA PRO A 107 5.22 -4.79 -2.73
C PRO A 107 4.09 -3.89 -2.20
N ARG A 108 4.35 -2.59 -1.99
CA ARG A 108 3.36 -1.60 -1.53
C ARG A 108 2.10 -1.59 -2.39
N HIS A 109 2.25 -1.75 -3.70
CA HIS A 109 1.13 -1.66 -4.64
C HIS A 109 0.39 -2.98 -4.84
N ALA A 110 0.90 -4.10 -4.31
CA ALA A 110 0.29 -5.41 -4.48
C ALA A 110 -1.13 -5.47 -3.91
N LEU A 111 -1.34 -4.98 -2.68
CA LEU A 111 -2.65 -4.97 -2.03
C LEU A 111 -3.64 -4.04 -2.73
N VAL A 112 -3.16 -2.89 -3.23
CA VAL A 112 -4.00 -1.94 -3.98
C VAL A 112 -4.44 -2.57 -5.30
N SER A 113 -3.52 -3.21 -6.03
CA SER A 113 -3.81 -3.91 -7.27
C SER A 113 -4.82 -5.04 -7.05
N LEU A 114 -4.60 -5.88 -6.03
CA LEU A 114 -5.52 -6.98 -5.70
C LEU A 114 -6.92 -6.46 -5.39
N SER A 115 -7.04 -5.42 -4.57
CA SER A 115 -8.35 -4.85 -4.25
C SER A 115 -9.05 -4.27 -5.48
N PHE A 116 -8.31 -3.74 -6.45
CA PHE A 116 -8.86 -3.20 -7.69
C PHE A 116 -9.42 -4.30 -8.61
N VAL A 117 -8.73 -5.45 -8.68
CA VAL A 117 -9.21 -6.64 -9.38
C VAL A 117 -10.54 -7.09 -8.80
N THR A 118 -10.65 -7.14 -7.47
CA THR A 118 -11.90 -7.51 -6.79
C THR A 118 -13.04 -6.54 -7.11
N PHE A 119 -12.76 -5.25 -7.29
CA PHE A 119 -13.77 -4.26 -7.64
C PHE A 119 -14.30 -4.38 -9.07
N LEU A 120 -13.43 -4.71 -10.04
CA LEU A 120 -13.81 -4.76 -11.46
C LEU A 120 -14.20 -6.15 -11.95
N GLY A 121 -13.70 -7.23 -11.35
CA GLY A 121 -14.03 -8.61 -11.71
C GLY A 121 -13.47 -9.13 -13.05
N TYR A 122 -13.13 -8.24 -14.00
CA TYR A 122 -12.65 -8.58 -15.35
C TYR A 122 -11.36 -7.81 -15.74
N LEU A 123 -10.40 -7.74 -14.83
CA LEU A 123 -9.13 -7.01 -15.02
C LEU A 123 -7.98 -7.94 -15.43
N VAL A 124 -7.21 -7.55 -16.45
CA VAL A 124 -5.94 -8.21 -16.80
C VAL A 124 -4.79 -7.51 -16.08
N ILE A 125 -3.97 -8.25 -15.33
CA ILE A 125 -2.80 -7.72 -14.63
C ILE A 125 -1.55 -8.12 -15.39
N LEU A 126 -0.73 -7.13 -15.76
CA LEU A 126 0.63 -7.31 -16.26
C LEU A 126 1.60 -6.87 -15.17
N ASP A 127 2.46 -7.79 -14.75
CA ASP A 127 3.49 -7.55 -13.73
C ASP A 127 4.84 -7.41 -14.44
N ILE A 128 5.54 -6.29 -14.24
CA ILE A 128 6.86 -6.04 -14.80
C ILE A 128 7.88 -6.11 -13.67
N SER A 129 8.81 -7.05 -13.77
CA SER A 129 9.96 -7.12 -12.86
C SER A 129 11.09 -6.20 -13.38
N SER A 130 11.87 -5.58 -12.48
CA SER A 130 13.09 -4.84 -12.83
C SER A 130 14.17 -5.73 -13.47
N ASP A 131 13.98 -7.04 -13.50
CA ASP A 131 14.87 -7.96 -14.19
C ASP A 131 14.65 -7.82 -15.72
N TYR A 132 15.55 -7.11 -16.40
CA TYR A 132 15.44 -6.69 -17.82
C TYR A 132 15.12 -7.82 -18.82
N ARG A 133 15.34 -9.09 -18.45
CA ARG A 133 14.93 -10.27 -19.23
C ARG A 133 13.41 -10.43 -19.35
N SER A 134 12.67 -10.03 -18.32
CA SER A 134 11.19 -10.11 -18.30
C SER A 134 10.51 -9.04 -19.16
N PHE A 135 11.20 -7.94 -19.47
CA PHE A 135 10.66 -6.86 -20.31
C PHE A 135 10.40 -7.32 -21.76
N LEU A 136 11.24 -8.22 -22.28
CA LEU A 136 11.08 -8.82 -23.62
C LEU A 136 9.86 -9.75 -23.67
N GLU A 137 9.68 -10.62 -22.67
CA GLU A 137 8.53 -11.52 -22.54
C GLU A 137 7.21 -10.75 -22.35
N VAL A 138 7.21 -9.68 -21.55
CA VAL A 138 6.04 -8.81 -21.36
C VAL A 138 5.71 -8.02 -22.63
N SER A 139 6.70 -7.58 -23.42
CA SER A 139 6.42 -6.93 -24.71
C SER A 139 5.80 -7.90 -25.73
N GLN A 140 6.23 -9.17 -25.72
CA GLN A 140 5.67 -10.22 -26.57
C GLN A 140 4.24 -10.60 -26.14
N LEU A 141 3.98 -10.74 -24.83
CA LEU A 141 2.65 -10.97 -24.28
C LEU A 141 1.72 -9.75 -24.45
N ALA A 142 2.24 -8.53 -24.36
CA ALA A 142 1.48 -7.31 -24.62
C ALA A 142 1.13 -7.18 -26.10
N HIS A 143 2.03 -7.55 -27.02
CA HIS A 143 1.71 -7.67 -28.45
C HIS A 143 0.65 -8.73 -28.71
N GLU A 144 0.69 -9.90 -28.07
CA GLU A 144 -0.35 -10.93 -28.20
C GLU A 144 -1.70 -10.48 -27.63
N LEU A 145 -1.72 -9.78 -26.49
CA LEU A 145 -2.96 -9.26 -25.90
C LEU A 145 -3.54 -8.05 -26.65
N LEU A 146 -2.70 -7.24 -27.31
CA LEU A 146 -3.16 -6.20 -28.24
C LEU A 146 -3.70 -6.79 -29.55
N ILE A 147 -3.23 -7.96 -29.98
CA ILE A 147 -3.68 -8.63 -31.22
C ILE A 147 -4.99 -9.42 -31.01
N ILE A 148 -5.38 -9.77 -29.78
CA ILE A 148 -6.62 -10.53 -29.54
C ILE A 148 -7.91 -9.68 -29.69
N ASN A 149 -7.84 -8.36 -29.91
CA ASN A 149 -9.03 -7.57 -30.29
C ASN A 149 -8.72 -6.36 -31.18
N LEU A 150 -8.32 -6.62 -32.43
CA LEU A 150 -8.71 -5.79 -33.58
C LEU A 150 -9.49 -6.66 -34.56
#